data_AF-A0A524J463-F1
#
_entry.id   AF-A0A524J463-F1
#
_cell.length_a   1.000
_cell.length_b   1.000
_cell.length_c   1.000
_cell.angle_alpha   90.00
_cell.angle_beta   90.00
_cell.angle_gamma   90.00
#
_symmetry.space_group_name_H-M   'P 1'
#
loop_
_entity.id
_entity.type
_entity.pdbx_description
1 polymer ?
#
loop_
_entity_poly.entity_id
_entity_poly.type
_entity_poly.pdbx_seq_one_letter_code
_entity_poly.pdbx_strand_id
1 'polypeptide(L)' 'MIAPDDEPSGGTAPPAGPPPEPRPIIERIGLAAVAVVLAMLFGGVAAASWVGGELFLAVMGAVGCVMTLWVGLTTLIRG' A
#
# COMPACT_ATOMS: atom_id res chain seq x y z
N MET A 1 -15.40 -45.03 -38.72
CA MET A 1 -15.68 -43.60 -38.43
C MET A 1 -14.56 -43.15 -37.52
N ILE A 2 -13.76 -42.18 -37.97
CA ILE A 2 -12.52 -41.68 -37.35
C ILE A 2 -12.79 -41.18 -35.91
N ALA A 3 -11.83 -41.35 -34.99
CA ALA A 3 -11.65 -40.48 -33.82
C ALA A 3 -10.27 -39.83 -34.01
N PRO A 4 -10.15 -38.49 -33.96
CA PRO A 4 -9.64 -37.82 -32.75
C PRO A 4 -10.23 -36.38 -32.61
N ASP A 5 -10.08 -35.56 -31.57
CA ASP A 5 -8.91 -35.20 -30.77
C ASP A 5 -9.36 -34.64 -29.41
N ASP A 6 -8.65 -35.03 -28.34
CA ASP A 6 -8.46 -34.19 -27.17
C ASP A 6 -7.78 -32.88 -27.62
N GLU A 7 -8.50 -31.76 -27.65
CA GLU A 7 -7.83 -30.47 -27.49
C GLU A 7 -7.70 -30.22 -25.98
N PRO A 8 -6.51 -30.40 -25.37
CA PRO A 8 -6.22 -29.71 -24.14
C PRO A 8 -6.44 -28.24 -24.47
N SER A 9 -7.43 -27.62 -23.82
CA SER A 9 -7.59 -26.18 -23.82
C SER A 9 -6.31 -25.60 -23.23
N GLY A 10 -5.33 -25.40 -24.11
CA GLY A 10 -4.12 -24.67 -23.88
C GLY A 10 -4.57 -23.25 -23.67
N GLY A 11 -5.04 -22.97 -22.45
CA GLY A 11 -5.15 -21.64 -21.92
C GLY A 11 -3.74 -21.07 -22.01
N THR A 12 -3.45 -20.44 -23.14
CA THR A 12 -2.28 -19.61 -23.33
C THR A 12 -2.32 -18.63 -22.17
N ALA A 13 -1.42 -18.86 -21.20
CA ALA A 13 -1.21 -17.91 -20.13
C ALA A 13 -1.10 -16.54 -20.80
N PRO A 14 -1.89 -15.53 -20.36
CA PRO A 14 -1.87 -14.23 -20.98
C PRO A 14 -0.40 -13.79 -21.11
N PRO A 15 0.01 -13.29 -22.29
CA PRO A 15 1.41 -12.99 -22.56
C PRO A 15 1.94 -12.17 -21.38
N ALA A 16 3.06 -12.62 -20.80
CA ALA A 16 3.70 -11.90 -19.70
C ALA A 16 3.83 -10.44 -20.12
N GLY A 17 3.10 -9.56 -19.42
CA GLY A 17 3.03 -8.15 -19.77
C GLY A 17 4.43 -7.53 -19.79
N PRO A 18 4.59 -6.36 -20.44
CA PRO A 18 5.85 -5.64 -20.45
C PRO A 18 6.46 -5.55 -19.03
N PRO A 19 7.79 -5.65 -18.89
CA PRO A 19 8.43 -5.52 -17.59
C PRO A 19 7.98 -4.21 -16.91
N PRO A 20 7.70 -4.20 -15.60
CA PRO A 20 7.23 -3.02 -14.90
C PRO A 20 8.20 -1.84 -15.12
N GLU A 21 7.72 -0.74 -15.69
CA GLU A 21 8.54 0.46 -15.83
C GLU A 21 8.91 1.03 -14.44
N PRO A 22 10.14 1.51 -14.25
CA PRO A 22 10.54 2.18 -13.01
C PRO A 22 9.64 3.39 -12.74
N ARG A 23 8.98 3.42 -11.57
CA ARG A 23 8.11 4.54 -11.20
C ARG A 23 8.95 5.82 -11.04
N PRO A 24 8.55 6.96 -11.64
CA PRO A 24 9.32 8.20 -11.57
C PRO A 24 9.45 8.73 -10.13
N ILE A 25 10.62 9.28 -9.79
CA ILE A 25 10.99 9.71 -8.42
C ILE A 25 10.01 10.75 -7.85
N ILE A 26 9.42 11.58 -8.71
CA ILE A 26 8.44 12.62 -8.33
C ILE A 26 7.16 11.99 -7.77
N GLU A 27 6.65 10.91 -8.38
CA GLU A 27 5.49 10.19 -7.85
C GLU A 27 5.79 9.60 -6.46
N ARG A 28 7.01 9.13 -6.24
CA ARG A 28 7.44 8.57 -4.95
C ARG A 28 7.47 9.63 -3.85
N ILE A 29 8.03 10.81 -4.13
CA ILE A 29 8.04 11.94 -3.20
C ILE A 29 6.61 12.41 -2.93
N GLY A 30 5.75 12.44 -3.95
CA GLY A 30 4.33 12.76 -3.80
C GLY A 30 3.61 11.81 -2.84
N LEU A 31 3.77 10.49 -3.04
CA LEU A 31 3.19 9.47 -2.16
C LEU A 31 3.76 9.53 -0.74
N ALA A 32 5.06 9.76 -0.59
CA ALA A 32 5.68 9.93 0.72
C ALA A 32 5.14 11.18 1.45
N ALA A 33 4.93 12.30 0.75
CA ALA A 33 4.36 13.50 1.32
C ALA A 33 2.91 13.28 1.82
N VAL A 34 2.07 12.59 1.05
CA VAL A 34 0.71 12.22 1.48
C VAL A 34 0.75 11.32 2.71
N ALA A 35 1.66 10.34 2.75
CA ALA A 35 1.83 9.49 3.93
C ALA A 35 2.20 10.31 5.17
N VAL A 36 3.07 11.32 5.05
CA VAL A 36 3.41 12.22 6.17
C VAL A 36 2.19 13.00 6.66
N VAL A 37 1.36 13.54 5.76
CA VAL A 37 0.14 14.27 6.12
C VAL A 37 -0.83 13.35 6.88
N LEU A 38 -1.07 12.14 6.36
CA LEU A 38 -1.94 11.16 7.02
C LEU A 38 -1.38 10.71 8.38
N ALA A 39 -0.07 10.50 8.48
CA ALA A 39 0.56 10.17 9.76
C ALA A 39 0.38 11.29 10.79
N MET A 40 0.52 12.57 10.39
CA MET A 40 0.25 13.69 11.29
C MET A 40 -1.22 13.73 11.74
N LEU A 41 -2.18 13.44 10.86
CA LEU A 41 -3.59 13.35 11.22
C LEU A 41 -3.84 12.23 12.24
N PHE A 42 -3.34 11.02 11.99
CA PHE A 42 -3.48 9.90 12.93
C PHE A 42 -2.81 10.18 14.27
N GLY A 43 -1.59 10.74 14.26
CA GLY A 43 -0.88 11.13 15.46
C GLY A 43 -1.61 12.22 16.25
N GLY A 44 -2.19 13.21 15.55
CA GLY A 44 -3.00 14.27 16.16
C GLY A 44 -4.27 13.72 16.82
N VAL A 45 -4.98 12.82 16.14
CA VAL A 45 -6.16 12.14 16.71
C VAL A 45 -5.77 11.29 17.91
N ALA A 46 -4.65 10.57 17.84
CA ALA A 46 -4.16 9.76 18.95
C ALA A 46 -3.83 10.64 20.18
N ALA A 47 -3.15 11.77 19.97
CA ALA A 47 -2.84 12.72 21.03
C ALA A 47 -4.10 13.34 21.64
N ALA A 48 -5.06 13.76 20.81
CA ALA A 48 -6.33 14.32 21.26
C ALA A 48 -7.16 13.29 22.06
N SER A 49 -7.22 12.04 21.59
CA SER A 49 -7.94 10.95 22.25
C SER A 49 -7.31 10.57 23.59
N TRP A 50 -5.97 10.65 23.69
CA TRP A 50 -5.26 10.42 24.95
C TRP A 50 -5.63 11.47 26.00
N VAL A 51 -5.74 12.74 25.62
CA VAL A 51 -6.18 13.83 26.51
C VAL A 51 -7.67 13.70 26.85
N GLY A 52 -8.49 13.21 25.91
CA GLY A 52 -9.92 12.96 26.10
C GLY A 52 -10.27 11.74 26.96
N GLY A 53 -9.29 10.88 27.29
CA GLY A 53 -9.49 9.66 28.07
C GLY A 53 -9.94 8.44 27.26
N GLU A 54 -10.04 8.54 25.94
CA GLU A 54 -10.43 7.45 25.05
C GLU A 54 -9.23 6.62 24.62
N LEU A 55 -8.78 5.76 25.54
CA LEU A 55 -7.56 4.95 25.40
C LEU A 55 -7.59 4.04 24.16
N PHE A 56 -8.75 3.49 23.81
CA PHE A 56 -8.90 2.64 22.62
C PHE A 56 -8.61 3.42 21.33
N LEU A 57 -9.23 4.59 21.16
CA LEU A 57 -8.99 5.44 19.98
C LEU A 57 -7.55 5.96 19.93
N ALA A 58 -6.98 6.27 21.09
CA ALA A 58 -5.60 6.71 21.18
C ALA A 58 -4.63 5.63 20.68
N VAL A 59 -4.81 4.37 21.11
CA VAL A 59 -3.98 3.23 20.67
C VAL A 59 -4.20 2.92 19.19
N MET A 60 -5.46 2.84 18.75
CA MET A 60 -5.78 2.54 17.35
C MET A 60 -5.23 3.62 16.40
N GLY A 61 -5.35 4.90 16.79
CA GLY A 61 -4.77 6.02 16.06
C GLY A 61 -3.24 5.96 16.02
N ALA A 62 -2.60 5.65 17.15
CA ALA A 62 -1.14 5.50 17.20
C ALA A 62 -0.64 4.35 16.30
N VAL A 63 -1.34 3.21 16.29
CA VAL A 63 -1.01 2.08 15.41
C VAL A 63 -1.16 2.48 13.94
N GLY A 64 -2.25 3.16 13.58
CA GLY A 64 -2.46 3.69 12.22
C GLY A 64 -1.38 4.68 11.79
N CYS A 65 -0.92 5.53 12.71
CA CYS A 65 0.20 6.45 12.49
C CYS A 65 1.50 5.70 12.19
N VAL A 66 1.88 4.73 13.03
CA VAL A 66 3.10 3.93 12.85
C VAL A 66 3.08 3.19 11.50
N MET A 67 1.95 2.56 11.16
CA MET A 67 1.81 1.85 9.88
C MET A 67 1.97 2.81 8.68
N THR A 68 1.39 4.00 8.76
CA THR A 68 1.47 5.00 7.69
C THR A 68 2.90 5.53 7.53
N LEU A 69 3.58 5.85 8.64
CA LEU A 69 4.98 6.27 8.63
C LEU A 69 5.89 5.18 8.05
N TRP A 70 5.67 3.93 8.45
CA TRP A 70 6.45 2.80 7.95
C TRP A 70 6.27 2.63 6.43
N VAL A 71 5.03 2.65 5.95
CA VAL A 71 4.73 2.52 4.51
C VAL A 71 5.32 3.70 3.73
N GLY A 72 5.15 4.94 4.20
CA GLY A 72 5.73 6.13 3.57
C GLY A 72 7.26 6.04 3.50
N LEU A 73 7.91 5.59 4.58
CA LEU A 73 9.35 5.39 4.63
C LEU A 73 9.82 4.30 3.66
N THR A 74 9.12 3.16 3.61
CA THR A 74 9.46 2.09 2.65
C THR A 74 9.26 2.53 1.20
N THR A 75 8.29 3.39 0.93
CA THR A 75 8.06 3.99 -0.40
C THR A 75 9.20 4.93 -0.79
N LEU A 76 9.78 5.64 0.18
CA LEU A 76 10.92 6.52 -0.04
C LEU A 76 12.24 5.75 -0.22
N ILE A 77 12.45 4.65 0.53
CA ILE A 77 13.70 3.86 0.52
C ILE A 77 13.74 2.81 -0.59
N ARG A 78 12.64 2.07 -0.81
CA ARG A 78 12.51 1.06 -1.88
C ARG A 78 11.98 1.63 -3.18
N GLY A 79 11.71 2.93 -3.16
CA GLY A 79 11.45 3.75 -4.33
C GLY A 79 12.66 3.75 -5.22
#